data_AF-A0A0Q8UPP5-F1
#
_entry.id   AF-A0A0Q8UPP5-F1
#
_cell.length_a   1.000
_cell.length_b   1.000
_cell.length_c   1.000
_cell.angle_alpha   90.00
_cell.angle_beta   90.00
_cell.angle_gamma   90.00
#
_symmetry.space_group_name_H-M   'P 1'
#
loop_
_entity.id
_entity.type
_entity.pdbx_description
1 polymer ?
#
loop_
_entity_poly.entity_id
_entity_poly.type
_entity_poly.pdbx_seq_one_letter_code
_entity_poly.pdbx_strand_id
1 'polypeptide(L)'
;MALFSITALATTLILTGCAPAAAPPAGTWGSSTEGEPQLVLQANGSLSGTDGCNRLSGTWSTSGRTVTFGEVASTRMACPGVDTWLTDLATATVSGTTMHVLNSSGTEIGKLSR
;
A
#
# COMPACT_ATOMS: atom_id res chain seq x y z
N MET A 1 39.14 6.51 57.15
CA MET A 1 37.76 6.81 56.69
C MET A 1 37.77 6.70 55.18
N ALA A 2 37.15 5.66 54.63
CA ALA A 2 37.42 5.16 53.27
C ALA A 2 36.80 6.04 52.17
N LEU A 3 37.59 6.28 51.11
CA LEU A 3 37.16 6.85 49.84
C LEU A 3 36.35 5.80 49.06
N PHE A 4 35.13 6.14 48.63
CA PHE A 4 34.35 5.32 47.71
C PHE A 4 34.41 5.94 46.31
N SER A 5 35.15 5.28 45.42
CA SER A 5 35.18 5.58 43.99
C SER A 5 33.92 5.00 43.33
N ILE A 6 33.08 5.85 42.74
CA ILE A 6 31.90 5.42 41.97
C ILE A 6 32.32 5.34 40.50
N THR A 7 32.55 4.13 40.00
CA THR A 7 32.71 3.86 38.57
C THR A 7 31.34 3.80 37.90
N ALA A 8 30.97 4.85 37.18
CA ALA A 8 29.78 4.84 36.32
C ALA A 8 30.07 4.00 35.05
N LEU A 9 29.50 2.81 34.97
CA LEU A 9 29.49 2.04 33.72
C LEU A 9 28.52 2.71 32.74
N ALA A 10 29.07 3.37 31.71
CA ALA A 10 28.30 3.84 30.57
C ALA A 10 27.97 2.65 29.66
N THR A 11 26.76 2.11 29.78
CA THR A 11 26.22 1.10 28.87
C THR A 11 25.87 1.76 27.53
N THR A 12 26.74 1.60 26.54
CA THR A 12 26.46 1.95 25.15
C THR A 12 25.38 1.02 24.60
N LEU A 13 24.16 1.55 24.44
CA LEU A 13 23.04 0.86 23.78
C LEU A 13 23.26 0.91 22.27
N ILE A 14 23.83 -0.16 21.70
CA ILE A 14 23.98 -0.31 20.25
C ILE A 14 22.60 -0.68 19.68
N LEU A 15 21.83 0.31 19.24
CA LEU A 15 20.58 0.11 18.51
C LEU A 15 20.89 -0.23 17.04
N THR A 16 21.36 -1.45 16.77
CA THR A 16 21.34 -2.01 15.40
C THR A 16 19.90 -2.40 15.06
N GLY A 17 19.06 -1.40 14.78
CA GLY A 17 17.72 -1.59 14.26
C GLY A 17 17.77 -1.91 12.77
N CYS A 18 17.83 -3.19 12.41
CA CYS A 18 17.52 -3.62 11.05
C CYS A 18 16.01 -3.55 10.86
N ALA A 19 15.48 -2.39 10.44
CA ALA A 19 14.10 -2.31 10.00
C ALA A 19 13.98 -3.06 8.66
N PRO A 20 13.11 -4.08 8.53
CA PRO A 20 12.91 -4.73 7.24
C PRO A 20 12.44 -3.67 6.25
N ALA A 21 13.13 -3.58 5.11
CA ALA A 21 12.68 -2.77 3.99
C ALA A 21 11.24 -3.18 3.67
N ALA A 22 10.32 -2.21 3.65
CA ALA A 22 8.94 -2.50 3.29
C ALA A 22 8.93 -3.19 1.91
N ALA A 23 8.10 -4.23 1.76
CA ALA A 23 7.98 -4.91 0.48
C ALA A 23 7.60 -3.89 -0.60
N PRO A 24 8.22 -3.95 -1.80
CA PRO A 24 7.94 -2.99 -2.85
C PRO A 24 6.47 -3.08 -3.27
N PRO A 25 5.78 -1.95 -3.48
CA PRO A 25 4.38 -1.98 -3.90
C PRO A 25 4.15 -2.59 -5.29
N ALA A 26 5.18 -2.59 -6.16
CA ALA A 26 5.09 -3.16 -7.50
C ALA A 26 4.71 -4.65 -7.47
N GLY A 27 3.70 -5.04 -8.25
CA GLY A 27 3.14 -6.39 -8.29
C GLY A 27 1.63 -6.40 -8.52
N THR A 28 1.04 -7.58 -8.41
CA THR A 28 -0.42 -7.79 -8.49
C THR A 28 -1.01 -7.82 -7.09
N TRP A 29 -2.17 -7.18 -6.93
CA TRP A 29 -2.93 -7.07 -5.68
C TRP A 29 -4.40 -7.36 -5.99
N GLY A 30 -5.01 -8.27 -5.23
CA GLY A 30 -6.37 -8.76 -5.50
C GLY A 30 -6.37 -9.90 -6.52
N SER A 31 -7.50 -10.08 -7.19
CA SER A 31 -7.77 -11.24 -8.04
C SER A 31 -8.50 -10.83 -9.31
N SER A 32 -8.17 -11.48 -10.42
CA SER A 32 -8.80 -11.23 -11.73
C SER A 32 -10.09 -12.02 -11.96
N THR A 33 -10.60 -12.69 -10.91
CA THR A 33 -11.92 -13.35 -10.93
C THR A 33 -13.01 -12.31 -11.20
N GLU A 34 -14.04 -12.71 -11.93
CA GLU A 34 -15.19 -11.85 -12.23
C GLU A 34 -15.84 -11.30 -10.96
N GLY A 35 -16.10 -9.99 -10.93
CA GLY A 35 -16.66 -9.30 -9.76
C GLY A 35 -15.65 -8.99 -8.65
N GLU A 36 -14.39 -9.42 -8.77
CA GLU A 36 -13.34 -9.12 -7.79
C GLU A 36 -12.43 -7.97 -8.25
N PRO A 37 -11.99 -7.09 -7.32
CA PRO A 37 -11.07 -6.01 -7.63
C PRO A 37 -9.62 -6.51 -7.74
N GLN A 38 -8.86 -5.91 -8.66
CA GLN A 38 -7.42 -6.15 -8.83
C GLN A 38 -6.69 -4.90 -9.28
N LEU A 39 -5.48 -4.69 -8.76
CA LEU A 39 -4.49 -3.76 -9.29
C LEU A 39 -3.21 -4.48 -9.69
N VAL A 40 -2.61 -4.04 -10.78
CA VAL A 40 -1.28 -4.42 -11.24
C VAL A 40 -0.44 -3.15 -11.30
N LEU A 41 0.55 -3.07 -10.42
CA LEU A 41 1.48 -1.95 -10.29
C LEU A 41 2.82 -2.34 -10.92
N GLN A 42 3.10 -1.80 -12.10
CA GLN A 42 4.36 -2.05 -12.80
C GLN A 42 5.49 -1.18 -12.25
N ALA A 43 6.72 -1.70 -12.21
CA ALA A 43 7.88 -0.98 -11.69
C ALA A 43 8.21 0.32 -12.44
N ASN A 44 7.69 0.51 -13.66
CA ASN A 44 7.82 1.75 -14.44
C ASN A 44 6.81 2.85 -14.03
N GLY A 45 5.99 2.63 -13.00
CA GLY A 45 4.96 3.56 -12.55
C GLY A 45 3.61 3.42 -13.26
N SER A 46 3.43 2.43 -14.12
CA SER A 46 2.13 2.15 -14.76
C SER A 46 1.20 1.35 -13.84
N LEU A 47 -0.08 1.71 -13.83
CA LEU A 47 -1.17 1.02 -13.15
C LEU A 47 -2.16 0.48 -14.18
N SER A 48 -2.58 -0.76 -13.99
CA SER A 48 -3.75 -1.34 -14.67
C SER A 48 -4.56 -2.18 -13.69
N GLY A 49 -5.85 -2.36 -13.92
CA GLY A 49 -6.67 -3.15 -13.00
C GLY A 49 -8.12 -3.28 -13.38
N THR A 50 -8.90 -3.75 -12.42
CA THR A 50 -10.36 -3.82 -12.46
C THR A 50 -10.91 -3.52 -11.07
N ASP A 51 -12.05 -2.85 -10.97
CA ASP A 51 -12.82 -2.75 -9.71
C ASP A 51 -13.84 -3.88 -9.55
N GLY A 52 -13.78 -4.90 -10.40
CA GLY A 52 -14.73 -6.00 -10.50
C GLY A 52 -15.73 -5.83 -11.65
N CYS A 53 -15.99 -4.60 -12.08
CA CYS A 53 -16.88 -4.28 -13.21
C CYS A 53 -16.14 -3.48 -14.29
N ASN A 54 -15.47 -2.42 -13.89
CA ASN A 54 -14.78 -1.45 -14.72
C ASN A 54 -13.29 -1.73 -14.82
N ARG A 55 -12.73 -1.45 -16.00
CA ARG A 55 -11.27 -1.51 -16.21
C ARG A 55 -10.65 -0.21 -15.73
N LEU A 56 -9.53 -0.33 -15.04
CA LEU A 56 -8.73 0.78 -14.51
C LEU A 56 -7.40 0.87 -15.25
N SER A 57 -6.96 2.09 -15.57
CA SER A 57 -5.63 2.36 -16.10
C SER A 57 -5.12 3.72 -15.64
N GLY A 58 -3.83 3.84 -15.39
CA GLY A 58 -3.26 5.09 -14.92
C GLY A 58 -1.80 4.97 -14.52
N THR A 59 -1.41 5.81 -13.58
CA THR A 59 -0.04 5.84 -13.05
C THR A 59 -0.03 5.72 -11.53
N TRP A 60 1.11 5.35 -10.98
CA TRP A 60 1.34 5.32 -9.55
C TRP A 60 2.78 5.72 -9.22
N SER A 61 2.98 6.13 -7.98
CA SER A 61 4.30 6.39 -7.40
C SER A 61 4.32 5.90 -5.95
N THR A 62 5.51 5.81 -5.36
CA THR A 62 5.66 5.42 -3.96
C THR A 62 6.64 6.32 -3.22
N SER A 63 6.32 6.60 -1.96
CA SER A 63 7.22 7.24 -1.01
C SER A 63 7.14 6.48 0.31
N GLY A 64 8.23 5.80 0.68
CA GLY A 64 8.26 4.93 1.85
C GLY A 64 7.25 3.77 1.72
N ARG A 65 6.21 3.79 2.56
CA ARG A 65 5.13 2.78 2.58
C ARG A 65 3.84 3.26 1.90
N THR A 66 3.82 4.50 1.43
CA THR A 66 2.63 5.12 0.83
C THR A 66 2.73 5.01 -0.68
N VAL A 67 1.72 4.40 -1.27
CA VAL A 67 1.45 4.42 -2.70
C VAL A 67 0.52 5.58 -2.99
N THR A 68 0.89 6.42 -3.96
CA THR A 68 0.02 7.46 -4.49
C THR A 68 -0.39 7.06 -5.88
N PHE A 69 -1.70 6.99 -6.12
CA PHE A 69 -2.25 6.76 -7.44
C PHE A 69 -2.42 8.11 -8.14
N GLY A 70 -1.89 8.21 -9.36
CA GLY A 70 -1.97 9.42 -10.17
C GLY A 70 -3.33 9.56 -10.83
N GLU A 71 -3.34 10.12 -12.05
CA GLU A 71 -4.55 10.08 -12.87
C GLU A 71 -4.89 8.62 -13.21
N VAL A 72 -6.02 8.15 -12.69
CA VAL A 72 -6.57 6.82 -12.99
C VAL A 72 -7.89 7.02 -13.73
N ALA A 73 -7.92 6.51 -14.95
CA ALA A 73 -9.13 6.41 -15.75
C ALA A 73 -9.86 5.09 -15.45
N SER A 74 -11.18 5.15 -15.46
CA SER A 74 -12.07 4.00 -15.33
C SER A 74 -13.07 3.97 -16.48
N THR A 75 -13.45 2.77 -16.93
CA THR A 75 -14.63 2.63 -17.77
C THR A 75 -15.91 2.95 -16.97
N ARG A 76 -17.07 3.07 -17.64
CA ARG A 76 -18.35 3.37 -16.99
C ARG A 76 -19.41 2.31 -17.32
N MET A 77 -19.07 1.04 -17.11
CA MET A 77 -19.99 -0.07 -17.22
C MET A 77 -20.89 -0.15 -15.99
N ALA A 78 -22.12 -0.63 -16.19
CA ALA A 78 -23.05 -0.89 -15.10
C ALA A 78 -23.13 -2.41 -14.87
N CYS A 79 -22.67 -2.87 -13.71
CA CYS A 79 -22.72 -4.27 -13.30
C CYS A 79 -23.57 -4.42 -12.04
N PRO A 80 -24.83 -4.88 -12.14
CA PRO A 80 -25.68 -5.09 -10.97
C PRO A 80 -25.03 -6.06 -9.98
N GLY A 81 -25.02 -5.69 -8.70
CA GLY A 81 -24.51 -6.54 -7.61
C GLY A 81 -22.98 -6.56 -7.46
N VAL A 82 -22.23 -5.78 -8.24
CA VAL A 82 -20.79 -5.60 -8.07
C VAL A 82 -20.53 -4.32 -7.28
N ASP A 83 -19.75 -4.41 -6.21
CA ASP A 83 -19.27 -3.26 -5.47
C ASP A 83 -17.98 -2.72 -6.11
N THR A 84 -18.09 -1.56 -6.75
CA THR A 84 -17.01 -0.92 -7.50
C THR A 84 -16.19 0.05 -6.66
N TRP A 85 -16.10 -0.18 -5.34
CA TRP A 85 -15.40 0.70 -4.38
C TRP A 85 -14.00 1.12 -4.83
N LEU A 86 -13.28 0.25 -5.54
CA LEU A 86 -11.90 0.52 -5.96
C LEU A 86 -11.81 1.71 -6.94
N THR A 87 -12.87 2.09 -7.66
CA THR A 87 -12.86 3.27 -8.54
C THR A 87 -12.51 4.57 -7.80
N ASP A 88 -12.75 4.66 -6.48
CA ASP A 88 -12.44 5.85 -5.66
C ASP A 88 -11.01 5.86 -5.08
N LEU A 89 -10.13 4.98 -5.55
CA LEU A 89 -8.75 4.88 -5.08
C LEU A 89 -7.99 6.21 -5.23
N ALA A 90 -7.23 6.61 -4.21
CA ALA A 90 -6.36 7.78 -4.26
C ALA A 90 -4.97 7.49 -3.70
N THR A 91 -4.91 6.83 -2.54
CA THR A 91 -3.64 6.36 -1.96
C THR A 91 -3.78 4.95 -1.44
N ALA A 92 -2.66 4.31 -1.14
CA ALA A 92 -2.65 3.07 -0.39
C ALA A 92 -1.45 2.99 0.56
N THR A 93 -1.57 2.17 1.60
CA THR A 93 -0.44 1.77 2.43
C THR A 93 -0.22 0.26 2.34
N VAL A 94 1.05 -0.16 2.37
CA VAL A 94 1.41 -1.58 2.29
C VAL A 94 1.87 -2.07 3.66
N SER A 95 1.15 -3.07 4.18
CA SER A 95 1.43 -3.76 5.44
C SER A 95 1.59 -5.26 5.17
N GLY A 96 2.84 -5.70 4.98
CA GLY A 96 3.13 -7.10 4.63
C GLY A 96 2.59 -7.45 3.24
N THR A 97 1.63 -8.38 3.18
CA THR A 97 0.97 -8.85 1.94
C THR A 97 -0.38 -8.17 1.69
N THR A 98 -0.74 -7.16 2.48
CA THR A 98 -2.02 -6.44 2.36
C THR A 98 -1.80 -4.98 1.98
N MET A 99 -2.48 -4.56 0.93
CA MET A 99 -2.60 -3.16 0.51
C MET A 99 -3.90 -2.60 1.06
N HIS A 100 -3.80 -1.57 1.89
CA HIS A 100 -4.93 -0.82 2.42
C HIS A 100 -5.18 0.37 1.51
N VAL A 101 -6.31 0.40 0.81
CA VAL A 101 -6.63 1.44 -0.17
C VAL A 101 -7.49 2.51 0.48
N LEU A 102 -7.14 3.77 0.24
CA LEU A 102 -7.81 4.94 0.78
C LEU A 102 -8.30 5.84 -0.36
N ASN A 103 -9.43 6.50 -0.14
CA ASN A 103 -9.96 7.51 -1.04
C ASN A 103 -9.27 8.88 -0.85
N SER A 104 -9.71 9.88 -1.61
CA SER A 104 -9.16 11.25 -1.58
C SER A 104 -9.32 11.97 -0.23
N SER A 105 -10.28 11.55 0.59
CA SER A 105 -10.49 12.06 1.95
C SER A 105 -9.59 11.37 2.99
N GLY A 106 -8.82 10.36 2.59
CA GLY A 106 -7.99 9.56 3.50
C GLY A 106 -8.76 8.50 4.29
N THR A 107 -9.97 8.14 3.86
CA THR A 107 -10.73 7.04 4.46
C THR A 107 -10.34 5.72 3.80
N GLU A 108 -10.06 4.68 4.58
CA GLU A 108 -9.87 3.32 4.06
C GLU A 108 -11.18 2.80 3.44
N ILE A 109 -11.13 2.46 2.16
CA ILE A 109 -12.28 1.99 1.36
C ILE A 109 -12.24 0.49 1.06
N GLY A 110 -11.08 -0.14 1.22
CA GLY A 110 -10.94 -1.57 0.99
C GLY A 110 -9.51 -2.05 1.11
N LYS A 111 -9.34 -3.36 0.94
CA LYS A 111 -8.04 -4.04 1.02
C LYS A 111 -7.86 -4.98 -0.15
N LEU A 112 -6.63 -5.06 -0.64
CA LEU A 112 -6.22 -6.02 -1.65
C LEU A 112 -5.07 -6.86 -1.09
N SER A 113 -5.16 -8.17 -1.23
CA SER A 113 -4.10 -9.10 -0.81
C SER A 113 -3.27 -9.54 -2.01
N ARG A 114 -1.99 -9.82 -1.79
CA ARG A 114 -1.13 -10.53 -2.74
C ARG A 114 -1.42 -12.02 -2.80
#